data_AF-A0A093KBP7-F1
#
_entry.id   AF-A0A093KBP7-F1
#
_cell.length_a   1.000
_cell.length_b   1.000
_cell.length_c   1.000
_cell.angle_alpha   90.00
_cell.angle_beta   90.00
_cell.angle_gamma   90.00
#
_symmetry.space_group_name_H-M   'P 1'
#
loop_
_entity.id
_entity.type
_entity.pdbx_description
1 polymer ?
#
loop_
_entity_poly.entity_id
_entity_poly.type
_entity_poly.pdbx_seq_one_letter_code
_entity_poly.pdbx_strand_id
1 'polypeptide(L)'
;LLFLWSFIVSITGIGGLLGSSGSRYLTVKYGKRKCLLCNNMLMIAAAFIMGCSKIARSFEMILIGRFIKGLCVPLHHQYVGEISPRKLRGFANSTASFFWSLGKAVGQIVGQRELLGSQSLWPILMASCGIPALVQLVTLPFFPESPPYLLMQKGDQEGCKKAIRQLWGEGHHQAEIDDIMKEKATMKNTKILSVLELIKEPSFRWQLYMLATVTATVQLCGINAV
;
A
#
# COMPACT_ATOMS: atom_id res chain seq x y z
N LEU A 1 12.74 5.06 -29.13
CA LEU A 1 11.65 5.69 -28.35
C LEU A 1 10.77 4.67 -27.63
N LEU A 2 10.16 3.70 -28.34
CA LEU A 2 9.32 2.65 -27.72
C LEU A 2 10.06 1.83 -26.63
N PHE A 3 11.26 1.31 -26.92
CA PHE A 3 12.06 0.56 -25.93
C PHE A 3 12.36 1.36 -24.66
N LEU A 4 12.70 2.64 -24.82
CA LEU A 4 13.01 3.54 -23.70
C LEU A 4 11.77 3.83 -22.86
N TRP A 5 10.62 3.99 -23.51
CA TRP A 5 9.33 4.18 -22.85
C TRP A 5 8.88 2.92 -22.10
N SER A 6 9.00 1.74 -22.71
CA SER A 6 8.73 0.45 -22.08
C SER A 6 9.61 0.24 -20.85
N PHE A 7 10.89 0.59 -20.92
CA PHE A 7 11.80 0.50 -19.78
C PHE A 7 11.38 1.43 -18.62
N ILE A 8 10.99 2.68 -18.93
CA ILE A 8 10.51 3.65 -17.95
C ILE A 8 9.19 3.19 -17.28
N VAL A 9 8.33 2.43 -17.98
CA VAL A 9 7.12 1.85 -17.37
C VAL A 9 7.50 0.66 -16.48
N SER A 10 8.30 -0.27 -17.00
CA SER A 10 8.67 -1.52 -16.33
C SER A 10 9.48 -1.32 -15.05
N ILE A 11 10.26 -0.24 -14.93
CA ILE A 11 11.05 0.03 -13.72
C ILE A 11 10.18 0.18 -12.46
N THR A 12 8.93 0.62 -12.62
CA THR A 12 7.96 0.70 -11.52
C THR A 12 7.66 -0.70 -10.96
N GLY A 13 7.57 -1.71 -11.82
CA GLY A 13 7.36 -3.10 -11.42
C GLY A 13 8.55 -3.68 -10.67
N ILE A 14 9.77 -3.36 -11.11
CA ILE A 14 11.01 -3.74 -10.41
C ILE A 14 11.05 -3.10 -9.01
N GLY A 15 10.74 -1.80 -8.92
CA GLY A 15 10.58 -1.12 -7.63
C GLY A 15 9.56 -1.80 -6.72
N GLY A 16 8.41 -2.19 -7.27
CA GLY A 16 7.35 -2.90 -6.54
C GLY A 16 7.79 -4.28 -6.01
N LEU A 17 8.58 -5.02 -6.78
CA LEU A 17 9.15 -6.30 -6.36
C LEU A 17 10.12 -6.12 -5.19
N LEU A 18 10.98 -5.11 -5.25
CA LEU A 18 11.92 -4.80 -4.16
C LEU A 18 11.18 -4.29 -2.92
N GLY A 19 10.20 -3.40 -3.09
CA GLY A 19 9.40 -2.86 -2.00
C GLY A 19 8.58 -3.93 -1.28
N SER A 20 7.92 -4.81 -2.03
CA SER A 20 7.14 -5.92 -1.45
C SER A 20 8.02 -6.96 -0.74
N SER A 21 9.23 -7.24 -1.23
CA SER A 21 10.16 -8.18 -0.58
C SER A 21 10.59 -7.72 0.82
N GLY A 22 10.83 -6.41 0.99
CA GLY A 22 11.17 -5.82 2.28
C GLY A 22 9.97 -5.50 3.19
N SER A 23 8.75 -5.51 2.64
CA SER A 23 7.54 -5.05 3.33
C SER A 23 7.27 -5.75 4.65
N ARG A 24 7.43 -7.08 4.70
CA ARG A 24 7.19 -7.89 5.89
C ARG A 24 8.12 -7.50 7.02
N TYR A 25 9.40 -7.37 6.74
CA TYR A 25 10.39 -6.97 7.76
C TYR A 25 10.13 -5.55 8.26
N LEU A 26 9.86 -4.61 7.35
CA LEU A 26 9.62 -3.21 7.70
C LEU A 26 8.35 -3.04 8.55
N THR A 27 7.25 -3.69 8.17
CA THR A 27 5.97 -3.59 8.88
C THR A 27 6.02 -4.19 10.27
N VAL A 28 6.73 -5.31 10.45
CA VAL A 28 7.01 -5.85 11.77
C VAL A 28 7.91 -4.85 12.51
N LYS A 29 9.10 -4.52 12.04
CA LYS A 29 10.03 -3.69 12.83
C LYS A 29 9.49 -2.30 13.21
N TYR A 30 8.87 -1.58 12.28
CA TYR A 30 8.50 -0.17 12.47
C TYR A 30 7.01 0.07 12.67
N GLY A 31 6.16 -0.91 12.39
CA GLY A 31 4.72 -0.76 12.42
C GLY A 31 4.16 -0.14 11.14
N LYS A 32 2.93 -0.52 10.82
CA LYS A 32 2.30 -0.17 9.54
C LYS A 32 2.07 1.33 9.37
N ARG A 33 1.73 2.04 10.45
CA ARG A 33 1.52 3.49 10.40
C ARG A 33 2.81 4.23 10.01
N LYS A 34 3.94 3.90 10.65
CA LYS A 34 5.24 4.53 10.33
C LYS A 34 5.72 4.17 8.93
N CYS A 35 5.53 2.93 8.51
CA CYS A 35 5.83 2.53 7.13
C CYS A 35 4.97 3.29 6.11
N LEU A 36 3.68 3.50 6.40
CA LEU A 36 2.79 4.24 5.51
C LEU A 36 3.15 5.74 5.46
N LEU A 37 3.57 6.34 6.58
CA LEU A 37 4.14 7.70 6.59
C LEU A 37 5.40 7.79 5.73
N CYS A 38 6.33 6.82 5.87
CA CYS A 38 7.53 6.76 5.05
C CYS A 38 7.20 6.64 3.55
N ASN A 39 6.24 5.79 3.19
CA ASN A 39 5.78 5.66 1.80
C ASN A 39 5.23 6.98 1.26
N ASN A 40 4.46 7.74 2.06
CA ASN A 40 3.95 9.04 1.62
C ASN A 40 5.09 10.06 1.40
N MET A 41 6.11 10.06 2.25
CA MET A 41 7.31 10.90 2.05
C MET A 41 8.05 10.54 0.77
N LEU A 42 8.26 9.24 0.51
CA LEU A 42 8.87 8.75 -0.73
C LEU A 42 8.02 9.12 -1.96
N MET A 43 6.70 9.06 -1.86
CA MET A 43 5.77 9.45 -2.93
C MET A 43 5.86 10.94 -3.25
N ILE A 44 5.94 11.80 -2.23
CA ILE A 44 6.10 13.25 -2.41
C ILE A 44 7.47 13.55 -3.04
N ALA A 45 8.54 12.91 -2.57
CA ALA A 45 9.87 13.06 -3.15
C ALA A 45 9.89 12.62 -4.62
N ALA A 46 9.27 11.48 -4.95
CA ALA A 46 9.12 11.01 -6.32
C ALA A 46 8.32 11.99 -7.18
N ALA A 47 7.21 12.52 -6.67
CA ALA A 47 6.39 13.51 -7.37
C ALA A 47 7.17 14.80 -7.65
N PHE A 48 7.99 15.27 -6.69
CA PHE A 48 8.84 16.44 -6.86
C PHE A 48 9.94 16.21 -7.91
N ILE A 49 10.65 15.08 -7.85
CA ILE A 49 11.68 14.71 -8.83
C ILE A 49 11.07 14.63 -10.24
N MET A 50 9.89 14.01 -10.39
CA MET A 50 9.21 13.93 -11.69
C MET A 50 8.66 15.28 -12.16
N GLY A 51 8.22 16.15 -11.26
CA GLY A 51 7.75 17.50 -11.60
C GLY A 51 8.88 18.41 -12.11
N CYS A 52 10.07 18.31 -11.49
CA CYS A 52 11.24 19.10 -11.87
C CYS A 52 11.97 18.60 -13.12
N SER A 53 11.64 17.42 -13.64
CA SER A 53 12.37 16.79 -14.76
C SER A 53 12.36 17.64 -16.04
N LYS A 54 11.29 18.42 -16.28
CA LYS A 54 11.19 19.30 -17.45
C LYS A 54 12.15 20.49 -17.37
N ILE A 55 12.37 21.02 -16.16
CA ILE A 55 13.31 22.12 -15.92
C ILE A 55 14.74 21.62 -16.12
N ALA A 56 15.04 20.43 -15.61
CA ALA A 56 16.36 19.80 -15.72
C ALA A 56 16.66 19.15 -17.08
N ARG A 57 15.67 19.09 -17.99
CA ARG A 57 15.77 18.39 -19.30
C ARG A 57 16.34 16.96 -19.23
N SER A 58 16.13 16.27 -18.11
CA SER A 58 16.66 14.93 -17.87
C SER A 58 15.55 13.88 -17.78
N PHE A 59 15.66 12.84 -18.62
CA PHE A 59 14.76 11.68 -18.56
C PHE A 59 15.09 10.75 -17.38
N GLU A 60 16.31 10.82 -16.85
CA GLU A 60 16.77 10.01 -15.72
C GLU A 60 16.00 10.34 -14.44
N MET A 61 15.61 11.60 -14.26
CA MET A 61 14.75 12.01 -13.14
C MET A 61 13.38 11.33 -13.17
N ILE A 62 12.81 11.13 -14.37
CA ILE A 62 11.54 10.40 -14.52
C ILE A 62 11.73 8.93 -14.16
N LEU A 63 12.85 8.35 -14.59
CA LEU A 63 13.21 6.97 -14.30
C LEU A 63 13.36 6.73 -12.79
N ILE A 64 14.13 7.59 -12.12
CA ILE A 64 14.34 7.54 -10.66
C ILE A 64 13.03 7.76 -9.91
N GLY A 65 12.23 8.76 -10.31
CA GLY A 65 10.94 9.02 -9.68
C GLY A 65 9.98 7.84 -9.78
N ARG A 66 9.93 7.15 -10.93
CA ARG A 66 9.12 5.93 -11.10
C ARG A 66 9.64 4.74 -10.31
N PHE A 67 10.96 4.59 -10.19
CA PHE A 67 11.56 3.58 -9.34
C PHE A 67 11.23 3.80 -7.86
N ILE A 68 11.37 5.03 -7.36
CA ILE A 68 11.04 5.39 -5.97
C ILE A 68 9.54 5.18 -5.69
N LYS A 69 8.67 5.61 -6.63
CA LYS A 69 7.24 5.34 -6.54
C LYS A 69 6.94 3.85 -6.49
N GLY A 70 7.64 3.04 -7.30
CA GLY A 70 7.52 1.57 -7.27
C GLY A 70 7.96 0.95 -5.95
N LEU A 71 9.02 1.48 -5.33
CA LEU A 71 9.53 0.99 -4.05
C LEU A 71 8.52 1.14 -2.89
N CYS A 72 7.53 2.03 -3.03
CA CYS A 72 6.48 2.24 -2.05
C CYS A 72 5.64 0.97 -1.87
N VAL A 73 5.52 0.51 -0.63
CA VAL A 73 4.82 -0.73 -0.30
C VAL A 73 3.30 -0.52 -0.25
N PRO A 74 2.46 -1.39 -0.85
CA PRO A 74 1.00 -1.29 -0.80
C PRO A 74 0.42 -1.72 0.56
N LEU A 75 0.76 -0.99 1.62
CA LEU A 75 0.33 -1.27 2.99
C LEU A 75 -1.09 -0.80 3.29
N HIS A 76 -1.68 0.02 2.42
CA HIS A 76 -2.98 0.65 2.67
C HIS A 76 -4.10 -0.37 2.86
N HIS A 77 -4.25 -1.34 1.94
CA HIS A 77 -5.27 -2.40 2.06
C HIS A 77 -5.08 -3.27 3.31
N GLN A 78 -3.82 -3.55 3.66
CA GLN A 78 -3.51 -4.32 4.87
C GLN A 78 -3.85 -3.53 6.15
N TYR A 79 -3.58 -2.23 6.15
CA TYR A 79 -3.90 -1.36 7.28
C TYR A 79 -5.41 -1.19 7.44
N VAL A 80 -6.14 -0.89 6.36
CA VAL A 80 -7.61 -0.80 6.35
C VAL A 80 -8.24 -2.10 6.85
N GLY A 81 -7.73 -3.26 6.40
CA GLY A 81 -8.22 -4.55 6.85
C GLY A 81 -7.99 -4.86 8.33
N GLU A 82 -6.97 -4.27 8.97
CA GLU A 82 -6.67 -4.48 10.39
C GLU A 82 -7.36 -3.49 11.34
N ILE A 83 -7.67 -2.28 10.87
CA ILE A 83 -8.42 -1.30 11.66
C ILE A 83 -9.94 -1.50 11.56
N SER A 84 -10.40 -2.29 10.59
CA SER A 84 -11.83 -2.52 10.35
C SER A 84 -12.37 -3.62 11.26
N PRO A 85 -13.61 -3.48 11.79
CA PRO A 85 -14.28 -4.55 12.52
C PRO A 85 -14.41 -5.81 11.65
N ARG A 86 -14.34 -7.01 12.24
CA ARG A 86 -14.38 -8.28 11.49
C ARG A 86 -15.58 -8.38 10.54
N LYS A 87 -16.75 -7.89 10.97
CA LYS A 87 -17.99 -7.88 10.18
C LYS A 87 -17.95 -6.95 8.97
N LEU A 88 -17.19 -5.86 9.04
CA LEU A 88 -17.13 -4.81 8.02
C LEU A 88 -15.83 -4.82 7.22
N ARG A 89 -14.88 -5.70 7.53
CA ARG A 89 -13.58 -5.81 6.86
C ARG A 89 -13.70 -6.00 5.35
N GLY A 90 -14.66 -6.81 4.90
CA GLY A 90 -14.96 -6.98 3.48
C GLY A 90 -15.41 -5.68 2.82
N PHE A 91 -16.35 -4.97 3.46
CA PHE A 91 -16.85 -3.68 2.98
C PHE A 91 -15.74 -2.62 2.92
N ALA A 92 -14.95 -2.48 3.98
CA ALA A 92 -13.85 -1.51 4.04
C ALA A 92 -12.78 -1.77 2.96
N ASN A 93 -12.42 -3.04 2.72
CA ASN A 93 -11.51 -3.41 1.64
C ASN A 93 -12.09 -3.10 0.26
N SER A 94 -13.39 -3.35 0.05
CA SER A 94 -14.08 -3.01 -1.19
C SER A 94 -14.12 -1.50 -1.43
N THR A 95 -14.38 -0.70 -0.39
CA THR A 95 -14.33 0.77 -0.46
C THR A 95 -12.93 1.27 -0.83
N ALA A 96 -11.87 0.70 -0.23
CA ALA A 96 -10.50 1.05 -0.58
C ALA A 96 -10.18 0.73 -2.06
N SER A 97 -10.61 -0.43 -2.55
CA SER A 97 -10.47 -0.81 -3.96
C SER A 97 -11.29 0.08 -4.89
N PHE A 98 -12.49 0.52 -4.47
CA PHE A 98 -13.30 1.47 -5.21
C PHE A 98 -12.58 2.81 -5.38
N PHE A 99 -12.02 3.37 -4.30
CA PHE A 99 -11.23 4.60 -4.38
C PHE A 99 -9.97 4.46 -5.22
N TRP A 100 -9.33 3.28 -5.21
CA TRP A 100 -8.20 3.00 -6.09
C TRP A 100 -8.61 3.07 -7.57
N SER A 101 -9.72 2.42 -7.94
CA SER A 101 -10.27 2.46 -9.30
C SER A 101 -10.73 3.86 -9.69
N LEU A 102 -11.37 4.59 -8.78
CA LEU A 102 -11.77 5.99 -9.00
C LEU A 102 -10.55 6.89 -9.22
N GLY A 103 -9.48 6.72 -8.44
CA GLY A 103 -8.24 7.44 -8.61
C GLY A 103 -7.59 7.19 -9.98
N LYS A 104 -7.61 5.93 -10.45
CA LYS A 104 -7.17 5.59 -11.82
C LYS A 104 -8.03 6.31 -12.87
N ALA A 105 -9.36 6.28 -12.74
CA ALA A 105 -10.28 6.93 -13.68
C ALA A 105 -10.06 8.45 -13.72
N VAL A 106 -9.96 9.11 -12.56
CA VAL A 106 -9.65 10.55 -12.48
C VAL A 106 -8.28 10.83 -13.10
N GLY A 107 -7.27 10.01 -12.81
CA GLY A 107 -5.94 10.13 -13.42
C GLY A 107 -5.97 10.05 -14.95
N GLN A 108 -6.79 9.16 -15.52
CA GLN A 108 -6.98 9.06 -16.97
C GLN A 108 -7.68 10.28 -17.55
N ILE A 109 -8.74 10.77 -16.91
CA ILE A 109 -9.46 11.98 -17.33
C ILE A 109 -8.52 13.18 -17.33
N VAL A 110 -7.82 13.41 -16.21
CA VAL A 110 -6.88 14.52 -16.05
C VAL A 110 -5.68 14.40 -17.02
N GLY A 111 -5.30 13.17 -17.37
CA GLY A 111 -4.26 12.86 -18.34
C GLY A 111 -4.64 13.11 -19.81
N GLN A 112 -5.88 13.47 -20.10
CA GLN A 112 -6.31 13.79 -21.46
C GLN A 112 -5.61 15.04 -21.98
N ARG A 113 -5.35 15.09 -23.29
CA ARG A 113 -4.58 16.17 -23.95
C ARG A 113 -5.16 17.57 -23.70
N GLU A 114 -6.48 17.65 -23.57
CA GLU A 114 -7.24 18.89 -23.32
C GLU A 114 -7.04 19.46 -21.91
N LEU A 115 -6.60 18.64 -20.94
CA LEU A 115 -6.42 19.04 -19.55
C LEU A 115 -4.93 19.18 -19.22
N LEU A 116 -4.34 18.19 -18.56
CA LEU A 116 -2.93 18.20 -18.14
C LEU A 116 -2.04 17.29 -18.99
N GLY A 117 -2.60 16.59 -19.99
CA GLY A 117 -1.86 15.76 -20.94
C GLY A 117 -1.14 16.52 -22.06
N SER A 118 -1.18 17.86 -22.06
CA SER A 118 -0.48 18.68 -23.06
C SER A 118 1.05 18.65 -22.88
N GLN A 119 1.81 18.89 -23.95
CA GLN A 119 3.29 18.92 -23.92
C GLN A 119 3.86 19.92 -22.91
N SER A 120 3.11 20.96 -22.57
CA SER A 120 3.51 21.94 -21.58
C SER A 120 3.27 21.48 -20.13
N LEU A 121 2.20 20.72 -19.87
CA LEU A 121 1.63 20.47 -18.53
C LEU A 121 1.88 19.06 -17.98
N TRP A 122 2.41 18.13 -18.78
CA TRP A 122 2.67 16.74 -18.34
C TRP A 122 3.52 16.58 -17.04
N PRO A 123 4.47 17.47 -16.68
CA PRO A 123 5.20 17.32 -15.42
C PRO A 123 4.30 17.68 -14.22
N ILE A 124 3.36 18.60 -14.41
CA ILE A 124 2.36 18.97 -13.40
C ILE A 124 1.40 17.81 -13.19
N LEU A 125 1.02 17.09 -14.27
CA LEU A 125 0.26 15.84 -14.15
C LEU A 125 1.01 14.82 -13.27
N MET A 126 2.31 14.63 -13.48
CA MET A 126 3.12 13.72 -12.67
C MET A 126 3.27 14.20 -11.22
N ALA A 127 3.45 15.51 -11.01
CA ALA A 127 3.56 16.12 -9.69
C ALA A 127 2.24 16.11 -8.91
N SER A 128 1.09 16.11 -9.60
CA SER A 128 -0.25 16.11 -8.97
C SER A 128 -0.47 14.90 -8.07
N CYS A 129 0.21 13.78 -8.33
CA CYS A 129 0.21 12.60 -7.46
C CYS A 129 0.74 12.89 -6.03
N GLY A 130 1.52 13.97 -5.86
CA GLY A 130 2.00 14.43 -4.56
C GLY A 130 0.90 15.05 -3.69
N ILE A 131 -0.16 15.60 -4.28
CA ILE A 131 -1.28 16.22 -3.55
C ILE A 131 -2.00 15.18 -2.66
N PRO A 132 -2.52 14.05 -3.17
CA PRO A 132 -3.16 13.05 -2.31
C PRO A 132 -2.18 12.43 -1.31
N ALA A 133 -0.89 12.30 -1.67
CA ALA A 133 0.14 11.82 -0.74
C ALA A 133 0.37 12.81 0.43
N LEU A 134 0.33 14.11 0.16
CA LEU A 134 0.43 15.16 1.19
C LEU A 134 -0.80 15.18 2.09
N VAL A 135 -2.00 15.10 1.51
CA VAL A 135 -3.25 14.98 2.30
C VAL A 135 -3.16 13.76 3.21
N GLN A 136 -2.75 12.60 2.67
CA GLN A 136 -2.58 11.40 3.48
C GLN A 136 -1.48 11.55 4.54
N LEU A 137 -0.38 12.25 4.25
CA LEU A 137 0.69 12.52 5.21
C LEU A 137 0.21 13.38 6.39
N VAL A 138 -0.66 14.35 6.15
CA VAL A 138 -1.22 15.24 7.19
C VAL A 138 -2.32 14.53 7.99
N THR A 139 -3.15 13.71 7.35
CA THR A 139 -4.26 13.04 8.02
C THR A 139 -3.81 11.81 8.81
N LEU A 140 -2.82 11.05 8.32
CA LEU A 140 -2.39 9.79 8.93
C LEU A 140 -1.89 9.90 10.39
N PRO A 141 -1.24 11.00 10.82
CA PRO A 141 -0.88 11.20 12.22
C PRO A 141 -2.05 11.21 13.21
N PHE A 142 -3.25 11.57 12.76
CA PHE A 142 -4.46 11.57 13.58
C PHE A 142 -5.05 10.16 13.77
N PHE A 143 -4.71 9.21 12.90
CA PHE A 143 -5.17 7.83 13.00
C PHE A 143 -4.31 7.00 13.95
N PRO A 144 -4.90 6.14 14.79
CA PRO A 144 -4.14 5.29 15.70
C PRO A 144 -3.32 4.24 14.94
N GLU A 145 -2.30 3.70 15.60
CA GLU A 145 -1.54 2.57 15.07
C GLU A 145 -2.42 1.30 15.01
N SER A 146 -2.08 0.34 14.14
CA SER A 146 -2.88 -0.88 13.94
C SER A 146 -3.08 -1.62 15.30
N PRO A 147 -4.32 -1.85 15.76
CA PRO A 147 -4.58 -2.48 17.06
C PRO A 147 -3.93 -3.88 17.21
N PRO A 148 -3.97 -4.77 16.18
CA PRO A 148 -3.19 -6.01 16.19
C PRO A 148 -1.68 -5.78 16.38
N TYR A 149 -1.11 -4.76 15.75
CA TYR A 149 0.32 -4.44 15.90
C TYR A 149 0.67 -4.01 17.33
N LEU A 150 -0.13 -3.12 17.94
CA LEU A 150 0.07 -2.66 19.31
C LEU A 150 0.02 -3.83 20.30
N LEU A 151 -0.94 -4.74 20.12
CA LEU A 151 -1.13 -5.88 21.02
C LEU A 151 -0.12 -7.01 20.79
N MET A 152 0.22 -7.32 19.55
CA MET A 152 1.14 -8.42 19.20
C MET A 152 2.59 -8.04 19.46
N GLN A 153 3.00 -6.82 19.11
CA GLN A 153 4.42 -6.46 19.06
C GLN A 153 4.88 -5.57 20.22
N LYS A 154 4.03 -4.65 20.69
CA LYS A 154 4.36 -3.82 21.87
C LYS A 154 3.83 -4.41 23.18
N GLY A 155 2.88 -5.36 23.10
CA GLY A 155 2.23 -5.92 24.30
C GLY A 155 1.35 -4.90 25.03
N ASP A 156 1.06 -3.75 24.40
CA ASP A 156 0.37 -2.63 25.00
C ASP A 156 -1.16 -2.79 24.85
N GLN A 157 -1.78 -3.41 25.86
CA GLN A 157 -3.22 -3.62 25.89
C GLN A 157 -4.01 -2.32 26.02
N GLU A 158 -3.48 -1.35 26.75
CA GLU A 158 -4.14 -0.05 26.97
C GLU A 158 -4.10 0.80 25.69
N GLY A 159 -2.97 0.81 24.99
CA GLY A 159 -2.85 1.41 23.66
C GLY A 159 -3.78 0.78 22.62
N CYS A 160 -3.94 -0.55 22.66
CA CYS A 160 -4.89 -1.26 21.80
C CYS A 160 -6.35 -0.85 22.08
N LYS A 161 -6.76 -0.83 23.36
CA LYS A 161 -8.10 -0.37 23.78
C LYS A 161 -8.36 1.07 23.35
N LYS A 162 -7.39 1.97 23.52
CA LYS A 162 -7.49 3.37 23.11
C LYS A 162 -7.64 3.51 21.60
N ALA A 163 -6.85 2.76 20.81
CA ALA A 163 -6.96 2.73 19.36
C ALA A 163 -8.35 2.24 18.89
N ILE A 164 -8.87 1.18 19.51
CA ILE A 164 -10.20 0.64 19.21
C ILE A 164 -11.30 1.64 19.55
N ARG A 165 -11.25 2.28 20.73
CA ARG A 165 -12.21 3.34 21.11
C ARG A 165 -12.19 4.50 20.12
N GLN A 166 -11.00 4.89 19.65
CA GLN A 166 -10.87 5.96 18.67
C GLN A 166 -11.39 5.57 17.28
N LEU A 167 -11.26 4.30 16.87
CA LEU A 167 -11.70 3.81 15.57
C LEU A 167 -13.20 3.47 15.51
N TRP A 168 -13.74 2.86 16.56
CA TRP A 168 -15.10 2.30 16.58
C TRP A 168 -16.05 3.01 17.56
N GLY A 169 -15.57 4.02 18.29
CA GLY A 169 -16.34 4.78 19.26
C GLY A 169 -16.39 4.14 20.66
N GLU A 170 -17.06 4.82 21.59
CA GLU A 170 -17.27 4.31 22.95
C GLU A 170 -18.28 3.16 22.95
N GLY A 171 -17.81 1.96 23.27
CA GLY A 171 -18.61 0.74 23.32
C GLY A 171 -17.87 -0.40 24.00
N HIS A 172 -18.61 -1.45 24.37
CA HIS A 172 -18.07 -2.67 24.98
C HIS A 172 -17.42 -3.58 23.90
N HIS A 173 -16.27 -3.16 23.37
CA HIS A 173 -15.51 -3.91 22.35
C HIS A 173 -14.67 -5.05 22.94
N GLN A 174 -14.99 -5.50 24.14
CA GLN A 174 -14.22 -6.51 24.89
C GLN A 174 -14.14 -7.84 24.13
N ALA A 175 -15.23 -8.25 23.47
CA ALA A 175 -15.26 -9.47 22.66
C ALA A 175 -14.30 -9.43 21.46
N GLU A 176 -14.17 -8.27 20.81
CA GLU A 176 -13.22 -8.12 19.69
C GLU A 176 -11.77 -8.09 20.17
N ILE A 177 -11.53 -7.49 21.34
CA ILE A 177 -10.20 -7.51 21.98
C ILE A 177 -9.81 -8.94 22.36
N ASP A 178 -10.73 -9.70 22.96
CA ASP A 178 -10.52 -11.10 23.32
C ASP A 178 -10.26 -11.97 22.08
N ASP A 179 -10.94 -11.70 20.99
CA ASP A 179 -10.72 -12.37 19.70
C ASP A 179 -9.32 -12.08 19.12
N ILE A 180 -8.85 -10.83 19.20
CA ILE A 180 -7.47 -10.46 18.80
C ILE A 180 -6.45 -11.13 19.73
N MET A 181 -6.76 -11.26 21.03
CA MET A 181 -5.91 -11.97 22.00
C MET A 181 -5.84 -13.48 21.72
N LYS A 182 -6.96 -14.11 21.38
CA LYS A 182 -6.99 -15.52 20.94
C LYS A 182 -6.17 -15.71 19.67
N GLU A 183 -6.29 -14.81 18.70
CA GLU A 183 -5.51 -14.84 17.47
C GLU A 183 -4.01 -14.72 17.75
N LYS A 184 -3.60 -13.87 18.70
CA LYS A 184 -2.22 -13.79 19.20
C LYS A 184 -1.75 -15.11 19.83
N ALA A 185 -2.59 -15.76 20.64
CA ALA A 185 -2.24 -17.03 21.28
C ALA A 185 -2.03 -18.16 20.24
N THR A 186 -2.86 -18.22 19.21
CA THR A 186 -2.70 -19.17 18.10
C THR A 186 -1.47 -18.86 17.24
N MET A 187 -1.21 -17.57 16.98
CA MET A 187 -0.04 -17.13 16.22
C MET A 187 1.28 -17.40 16.96
N LYS A 188 1.31 -17.34 18.30
CA LYS A 188 2.50 -17.72 19.09
C LYS A 188 2.90 -19.19 18.94
N ASN A 189 1.92 -20.08 18.73
CA ASN A 189 2.16 -21.50 18.49
C ASN A 189 2.43 -21.82 17.01
N THR A 190 2.17 -20.89 16.10
CA THR A 190 2.40 -21.07 14.68
C THR A 190 3.79 -20.55 14.34
N LYS A 191 4.71 -21.43 13.91
CA LYS A 191 6.02 -21.00 13.43
C LYS A 191 5.82 -20.02 12.27
N ILE A 192 6.51 -18.89 12.33
CA ILE A 192 6.55 -17.90 11.25
C ILE A 192 7.31 -18.54 10.09
N LEU A 193 6.58 -19.19 9.18
CA LEU A 193 7.19 -19.85 8.02
C LEU A 193 7.83 -18.80 7.10
N SER A 194 9.05 -19.12 6.66
CA SER A 194 9.73 -18.40 5.58
C SER A 194 8.98 -18.63 4.26
N VAL A 195 9.15 -17.74 3.28
CA VAL A 195 8.48 -17.85 1.95
C VAL A 195 8.83 -19.19 1.29
N LEU A 196 10.07 -19.65 1.44
CA LEU A 196 10.53 -20.93 0.90
C LEU A 196 9.95 -22.14 1.64
N GLU A 197 9.70 -22.00 2.95
CA GLU A 197 9.08 -23.06 3.75
C GLU A 197 7.59 -23.16 3.43
N LEU A 198 6.92 -22.01 3.25
CA LEU A 198 5.50 -21.94 2.88
C LEU A 198 5.22 -22.61 1.53
N ILE A 199 6.13 -22.47 0.55
CA ILE A 199 6.02 -23.13 -0.76
C ILE A 199 6.19 -24.65 -0.65
N LYS A 200 7.08 -25.11 0.24
CA LYS A 200 7.33 -26.55 0.44
C LYS A 200 6.19 -27.23 1.20
N GLU A 201 5.53 -26.51 2.09
CA GLU A 201 4.46 -27.01 2.96
C GLU A 201 3.23 -27.50 2.17
N PRO A 202 2.87 -28.80 2.26
CA PRO A 202 1.77 -29.39 1.48
C PRO A 202 0.42 -28.72 1.73
N SER A 203 0.15 -28.31 2.97
CA SER A 203 -1.15 -27.75 3.39
C SER A 203 -1.49 -26.41 2.73
N PHE A 204 -0.49 -25.64 2.30
CA PHE A 204 -0.68 -24.33 1.69
C PHE A 204 -0.63 -24.34 0.16
N ARG A 205 -0.30 -25.47 -0.48
CA ARG A 205 -0.11 -25.55 -1.94
C ARG A 205 -1.35 -25.11 -2.72
N TRP A 206 -2.54 -25.58 -2.32
CA TRP A 206 -3.79 -25.17 -2.97
C TRP A 206 -4.09 -23.68 -2.80
N GLN A 207 -3.77 -23.11 -1.64
CA GLN A 207 -3.90 -21.67 -1.41
C GLN A 207 -2.90 -20.87 -2.28
N LEU A 208 -1.67 -21.35 -2.41
CA LEU A 208 -0.65 -20.76 -3.27
C LEU A 208 -1.03 -20.85 -4.75
N TYR A 209 -1.55 -22.00 -5.20
CA TYR A 209 -2.04 -22.17 -6.58
C TYR A 209 -3.20 -21.22 -6.87
N MET A 210 -4.18 -21.13 -5.98
CA MET A 210 -5.29 -20.18 -6.13
C MET A 210 -4.80 -18.74 -6.18
N LEU A 211 -3.88 -18.37 -5.28
CA LEU A 211 -3.30 -17.03 -5.25
C LEU A 211 -2.53 -16.72 -6.54
N ALA A 212 -1.70 -17.64 -7.01
CA ALA A 212 -0.91 -17.50 -8.24
C ALA A 212 -1.82 -17.37 -9.47
N THR A 213 -2.83 -18.23 -9.60
CA THR A 213 -3.78 -18.17 -10.72
C THR A 213 -4.57 -16.87 -10.71
N VAL A 214 -5.16 -16.49 -9.57
CA VAL A 214 -5.96 -15.26 -9.48
C VAL A 214 -5.11 -14.02 -9.78
N THR A 215 -3.90 -13.94 -9.22
CA THR A 215 -3.01 -12.79 -9.49
C THR A 215 -2.54 -12.76 -10.94
N ALA A 216 -2.21 -13.90 -11.54
CA ALA A 216 -1.85 -14.00 -12.96
C ALA A 216 -3.02 -13.57 -13.86
N THR A 217 -4.23 -14.08 -13.62
CA THR A 217 -5.42 -13.71 -14.40
C THR A 217 -5.70 -12.21 -14.30
N VAL A 218 -5.63 -11.62 -13.11
CA VAL A 218 -5.88 -10.17 -12.93
C VAL A 218 -4.84 -9.31 -13.66
N GLN A 219 -3.57 -9.72 -13.67
CA GLN A 219 -2.52 -9.00 -14.39
C GLN A 219 -2.65 -9.17 -15.92
N LEU A 220 -2.99 -10.37 -16.38
CA LEU A 220 -3.14 -10.71 -17.80
C LEU A 220 -4.42 -10.13 -18.43
N CYS A 221 -5.45 -9.84 -17.62
CA CYS A 221 -6.64 -9.11 -18.08
C CYS A 221 -6.35 -7.64 -18.48
N GLY A 222 -5.12 -7.15 -18.34
CA GLY A 222 -4.73 -5.82 -18.81
C GLY A 222 -5.17 -4.67 -17.91
N ILE A 223 -5.65 -4.95 -16.69
CA ILE A 223 -6.11 -3.93 -15.73
C ILE A 223 -4.99 -2.96 -15.30
N ASN A 224 -3.72 -3.38 -15.49
CA ASN A 224 -2.51 -2.61 -15.23
C ASN A 224 -1.74 -2.28 -16.51
N ALA A 225 -2.29 -2.57 -17.70
CA ALA A 225 -1.68 -2.21 -18.99
C ALA A 225 -1.90 -0.74 -19.37
N VAL A 226 -2.65 0.01 -18.55
CA VAL A 226 -2.99 1.43 -18.74
C VAL A 226 -2.66 2.25 -17.50
#